data_AF-A0A7S0HC38-F1
#
_entry.id   AF-A0A7S0HC38-F1
#
_cell.length_a   1.000
_cell.length_b   1.000
_cell.length_c   1.000
_cell.angle_alpha   90.00
_cell.angle_beta   90.00
_cell.angle_gamma   90.00
#
_symmetry.space_group_name_H-M   'P 1'
#
loop_
_entity.id
_entity.type
_entity.pdbx_description
1 polymer ?
#
loop_
_entity_poly.entity_id
_entity_poly.type
_entity_poly.pdbx_seq_one_letter_code
_entity_poly.pdbx_strand_id
1 'polypeptide(L)'
;DSPLVSIDATIDHKPGIPQERKRITDSGGWVGVIDQMQKRIMLLEDSVDEGYDGQNIHFNRELIDSDSNPSFAYHNDILRKTARVFIPGSNLPGLAVSRSFGDEAVGHLGVTSSPEVTFLSCSPAHKFIVLATDGLWEVLTSQESVDIVGQHADADAGARALLDVASHRWQNRPPYIYRDDITVMVVYLPAN
;
A
#
# COMPACT_ATOMS: atom_id res chain seq x y z
N ASP A 1 13.39 -2.72 29.19
CA ASP A 1 13.85 -2.83 27.80
C ASP A 1 13.55 -1.57 27.02
N SER A 2 14.39 -1.26 26.04
CA SER A 2 14.14 -0.15 25.10
C SER A 2 12.90 -0.46 24.26
N PRO A 3 12.12 0.56 23.84
CA PRO A 3 10.98 0.35 22.97
C PRO A 3 11.41 -0.29 21.64
N LEU A 4 10.57 -1.17 21.10
CA LEU A 4 10.79 -1.72 19.76
C LEU A 4 10.59 -0.63 18.71
N VAL A 5 11.35 -0.72 17.62
CA VAL A 5 11.27 0.24 16.51
C VAL A 5 11.10 -0.56 15.23
N SER A 6 10.10 -0.20 14.41
CA SER A 6 9.90 -0.81 13.10
C SER A 6 10.91 -0.29 12.08
N ILE A 7 11.40 -1.19 11.22
CA ILE A 7 12.23 -0.87 10.06
C ILE A 7 11.55 -1.51 8.85
N ASP A 8 11.13 -0.68 7.89
CA ASP A 8 10.54 -1.19 6.65
C ASP A 8 11.63 -1.75 5.74
N ALA A 9 11.48 -3.02 5.36
CA ALA A 9 12.44 -3.73 4.50
C ALA A 9 12.09 -3.64 3.00
N THR A 10 10.85 -3.23 2.68
CA THR A 10 10.31 -3.16 1.32
C THR A 10 9.55 -1.86 1.11
N ILE A 11 9.52 -1.39 -0.14
CA ILE A 11 8.67 -0.29 -0.59
C ILE A 11 7.66 -0.88 -1.57
N ASP A 12 6.39 -0.52 -1.42
CA ASP A 12 5.33 -0.94 -2.34
C ASP A 12 5.63 -0.50 -3.77
N HIS A 13 5.55 -1.43 -4.73
CA HIS A 13 5.68 -1.11 -6.16
C HIS A 13 4.35 -0.60 -6.72
N LYS A 14 4.08 0.69 -6.50
CA LYS A 14 2.89 1.37 -7.02
C LYS A 14 3.16 2.05 -8.37
N PRO A 15 2.20 2.04 -9.32
CA PRO A 15 2.33 2.71 -10.62
C PRO A 15 2.61 4.22 -10.54
N GLY A 16 2.24 4.87 -9.43
CA GLY A 16 2.44 6.30 -9.23
C GLY A 16 3.89 6.69 -8.90
N ILE A 17 4.73 5.75 -8.46
CA ILE A 17 6.14 6.00 -8.14
C ILE A 17 6.86 6.44 -9.41
N PRO A 18 7.63 7.55 -9.42
CA PRO A 18 8.19 8.12 -10.65
C PRO A 18 8.98 7.13 -11.53
N GLN A 19 9.81 6.28 -10.91
CA GLN A 19 10.59 5.27 -11.64
C GLN A 19 9.70 4.17 -12.25
N GLU A 20 8.67 3.74 -11.52
CA GLU A 20 7.70 2.74 -11.99
C GLU A 20 6.82 3.32 -13.10
N ARG A 21 6.30 4.54 -12.90
CA ARG A 21 5.51 5.31 -13.86
C ARG A 21 6.26 5.46 -15.17
N LYS A 22 7.52 5.92 -15.10
CA LYS A 22 8.37 6.11 -16.26
C LYS A 22 8.55 4.80 -17.04
N ARG A 23 8.83 3.68 -16.36
CA ARG A 23 8.99 2.39 -17.04
C ARG A 23 7.71 1.98 -17.79
N ILE A 24 6.55 2.18 -17.16
CA ILE A 24 5.25 1.84 -17.76
C ILE A 24 4.98 2.73 -18.98
N THR A 25 5.15 4.04 -18.85
CA THR A 25 4.86 5.00 -19.93
C THR A 25 5.86 4.90 -21.09
N ASP A 26 7.15 4.67 -20.82
CA ASP A 26 8.17 4.38 -21.84
C ASP A 26 7.83 3.11 -22.64
N SER A 27 7.14 2.15 -22.01
CA SER A 27 6.68 0.90 -22.64
C SER A 27 5.32 1.04 -23.34
N GLY A 28 4.76 2.25 -23.39
CA GLY A 28 3.46 2.54 -24.01
C GLY A 28 2.25 2.27 -23.13
N GLY A 29 2.43 1.90 -21.85
CA GLY A 29 1.34 1.76 -20.89
C GLY A 29 0.80 3.09 -20.39
N TRP A 30 -0.43 3.10 -19.89
CA TRP A 30 -1.02 4.28 -19.26
C TRP A 30 -0.99 4.14 -17.74
N VAL A 31 -0.56 5.20 -17.05
CA VAL A 31 -0.71 5.33 -15.59
C VAL A 31 -1.71 6.43 -15.31
N GLY A 32 -2.72 6.10 -14.53
CA GLY A 32 -3.80 7.03 -14.24
C GLY A 32 -4.57 6.68 -12.99
N VAL A 33 -5.54 7.52 -12.68
CA VAL A 33 -6.47 7.32 -11.58
C VAL A 33 -7.89 7.30 -12.10
N ILE A 34 -8.76 6.51 -11.47
CA ILE A 34 -10.17 6.42 -11.85
C ILE A 34 -10.91 7.59 -11.21
N ASP A 35 -11.49 8.46 -12.04
CA ASP A 35 -12.52 9.39 -11.60
C ASP A 35 -13.84 8.63 -11.42
N GLN A 36 -14.19 8.34 -10.17
CA GLN A 36 -15.44 7.63 -9.85
C GLN A 36 -16.69 8.43 -10.24
N MET A 37 -16.63 9.76 -10.22
CA MET A 37 -17.77 10.62 -10.56
C MET A 37 -17.99 10.71 -12.06
N GLN A 38 -16.90 10.82 -12.83
CA GLN A 38 -16.97 11.03 -14.29
C GLN A 38 -16.71 9.75 -15.09
N LYS A 39 -16.45 8.62 -14.42
CA LYS A 39 -16.16 7.30 -15.01
C LYS A 39 -15.07 7.35 -16.08
N ARG A 40 -14.07 8.20 -15.89
CA ARG A 40 -12.94 8.40 -16.81
C ARG A 40 -11.61 8.16 -16.11
N ILE A 41 -10.59 7.79 -16.87
CA ILE A 41 -9.21 7.77 -16.38
C ILE A 41 -8.66 9.19 -16.47
N MET A 42 -8.14 9.71 -15.36
CA MET A 42 -7.24 10.86 -15.38
C MET A 42 -5.81 10.34 -15.47
N LEU A 43 -5.15 10.55 -16.60
CA LEU A 43 -3.75 10.17 -16.76
C LEU A 43 -2.88 11.04 -15.85
N LEU A 44 -1.86 10.43 -15.25
CA LEU A 44 -0.87 11.17 -14.49
C LEU A 44 0.14 11.78 -15.47
N GLU A 45 0.11 13.11 -15.57
CA GLU A 45 1.16 13.87 -16.24
C GLU A 45 2.33 14.10 -15.28
N ASP A 46 3.50 14.47 -15.80
CA ASP A 46 4.70 14.77 -15.00
C ASP A 46 4.51 15.94 -14.00
N SER A 47 3.40 16.68 -14.10
CA SER A 47 3.02 17.79 -13.20
C SER A 47 2.28 17.36 -11.94
N VAL A 48 1.96 16.06 -11.75
CA VAL A 48 1.17 15.54 -10.61
C VAL A 48 2.06 15.06 -9.44
N ASP A 49 3.38 15.30 -9.51
CA ASP A 49 4.30 14.93 -8.42
C ASP A 49 4.16 15.82 -7.17
N GLU A 50 3.47 16.97 -7.28
CA GLU A 50 3.09 17.80 -6.14
C GLU A 50 1.91 17.16 -5.38
N GLY A 51 2.19 16.15 -4.57
CA GLY A 51 1.22 15.51 -3.68
C GLY A 51 1.25 14.00 -3.61
N TYR A 52 2.24 13.30 -4.19
CA TYR A 52 2.33 11.85 -4.06
C TYR A 52 3.07 11.43 -2.78
N ASP A 53 2.42 10.67 -1.90
CA ASP A 53 3.00 10.22 -0.62
C ASP A 53 3.62 8.82 -0.65
N GLY A 54 3.74 8.22 -1.85
CA GLY A 54 4.22 6.85 -2.02
C GLY A 54 3.10 5.82 -2.13
N GLN A 55 1.87 6.14 -1.70
CA GLN A 55 0.69 5.27 -1.85
C GLN A 55 -0.45 5.97 -2.59
N ASN A 56 -0.62 7.27 -2.39
CA ASN A 56 -1.75 8.06 -2.85
C ASN A 56 -1.31 9.39 -3.46
N ILE A 57 -2.14 9.92 -4.35
CA ILE A 57 -1.99 11.25 -4.93
C ILE A 57 -2.95 12.21 -4.21
N HIS A 58 -2.40 13.19 -3.51
CA HIS A 58 -3.13 14.28 -2.87
C HIS A 58 -3.37 15.40 -3.89
N PHE A 59 -4.61 15.63 -4.31
CA PHE A 59 -4.96 16.80 -5.14
C PHE A 59 -5.06 18.06 -4.26
N ASN A 60 -4.60 19.21 -4.78
CA ASN A 60 -4.50 20.47 -4.03
C ASN A 60 -5.77 20.87 -3.24
N ARG A 61 -5.52 21.42 -2.05
CA ARG A 61 -6.43 21.68 -0.92
C ARG A 61 -7.50 22.76 -1.13
N GLU A 62 -7.60 23.37 -2.32
CA GLU A 62 -8.42 24.58 -2.56
C GLU A 62 -9.92 24.34 -2.79
N LEU A 63 -10.40 23.09 -2.72
CA LEU A 63 -11.82 22.75 -2.89
C LEU A 63 -12.56 22.40 -1.59
N ILE A 64 -12.00 22.75 -0.42
CA ILE A 64 -12.60 22.37 0.88
C ILE A 64 -13.10 23.61 1.61
N ASP A 65 -14.42 23.75 1.63
CA ASP A 65 -15.17 24.68 2.49
C ASP A 65 -14.83 24.40 3.96
N SER A 66 -14.50 25.44 4.73
CA SER A 66 -13.88 25.33 6.06
C SER A 66 -14.79 24.78 7.16
N ASP A 67 -16.05 24.46 6.84
CA ASP A 67 -17.12 24.37 7.83
C ASP A 67 -17.78 22.98 7.98
N SER A 68 -17.23 21.90 7.39
CA SER A 68 -17.83 20.56 7.50
C SER A 68 -17.02 19.55 8.34
N ASN A 69 -17.48 19.36 9.59
CA ASN A 69 -17.64 18.11 10.38
C ASN A 69 -16.47 17.08 10.49
N PRO A 70 -16.11 16.52 11.68
CA PRO A 70 -14.90 15.70 11.93
C PRO A 70 -14.84 14.29 11.29
N SER A 71 -15.57 14.01 10.21
CA SER A 71 -15.42 12.77 9.42
C SER A 71 -14.22 12.81 8.46
N PHE A 72 -13.13 13.45 8.88
CA PHE A 72 -11.93 13.73 8.08
C PHE A 72 -11.25 12.48 7.51
N ALA A 73 -11.43 11.31 8.11
CA ALA A 73 -10.91 10.05 7.58
C ALA A 73 -11.63 9.58 6.31
N TYR A 74 -12.93 9.88 6.16
CA TYR A 74 -13.73 9.43 5.02
C TYR A 74 -13.51 10.26 3.75
N HIS A 75 -13.31 11.56 3.93
CA HIS A 75 -12.97 12.46 2.83
C HIS A 75 -11.57 12.18 2.25
N ASN A 76 -10.62 11.77 3.09
CA ASN A 76 -9.32 11.33 2.61
C ASN A 76 -9.41 10.04 1.79
N ASP A 77 -10.23 9.05 2.17
CA ASP A 77 -10.41 7.81 1.38
C ASP A 77 -11.10 8.05 0.02
N ILE A 78 -11.98 9.05 -0.08
CA ILE A 78 -12.61 9.47 -1.36
C ILE A 78 -11.61 10.24 -2.26
N LEU A 79 -10.57 10.84 -1.67
CA LEU A 79 -9.51 11.57 -2.39
C LEU A 79 -8.24 10.73 -2.65
N ARG A 80 -8.11 9.56 -2.00
CA ARG A 80 -7.05 8.57 -2.24
C ARG A 80 -7.25 7.92 -3.59
N LYS A 81 -6.75 8.57 -4.62
CA LYS A 81 -6.73 8.02 -5.96
C LYS A 81 -5.48 7.15 -6.13
N THR A 82 -5.61 5.85 -5.93
CA THR A 82 -4.55 4.88 -6.22
C THR A 82 -4.24 4.89 -7.71
N ALA A 83 -2.98 5.18 -8.05
CA ALA A 83 -2.49 5.10 -9.42
C ALA A 83 -2.57 3.66 -9.92
N ARG A 84 -3.01 3.50 -11.16
CA ARG A 84 -3.27 2.19 -11.78
C ARG A 84 -2.70 2.12 -13.19
N VAL A 85 -2.33 0.92 -13.61
CA VAL A 85 -1.89 0.61 -14.97
C VAL A 85 -3.08 0.26 -15.85
N PHE A 86 -3.13 0.88 -17.02
CA PHE A 86 -4.16 0.68 -18.03
C PHE A 86 -3.53 0.41 -19.41
N ILE A 87 -4.27 -0.35 -20.22
CA ILE A 87 -4.01 -0.48 -21.65
C ILE A 87 -4.47 0.82 -22.33
N PRO A 88 -3.67 1.43 -23.23
CA PRO A 88 -4.07 2.64 -23.93
C PRO A 88 -5.44 2.55 -24.59
N GLY A 89 -6.27 3.57 -24.38
CA GLY A 89 -7.64 3.61 -24.91
C GLY A 89 -8.64 2.67 -24.22
N SER A 90 -8.26 2.02 -23.11
CA SER A 90 -9.10 1.10 -22.35
C SER A 90 -9.16 1.47 -20.89
N ASN A 91 -10.26 1.10 -20.22
CA ASN A 91 -10.40 1.17 -18.76
C ASN A 91 -9.89 -0.09 -18.05
N LEU A 92 -9.21 -0.99 -18.77
CA LEU A 92 -8.69 -2.26 -18.27
C LEU A 92 -7.15 -2.30 -18.29
N PRO A 93 -6.52 -3.12 -17.43
CA PRO A 93 -7.14 -3.83 -16.31
C PRO A 93 -7.40 -2.92 -15.09
N GLY A 94 -6.71 -1.78 -15.00
CA GLY A 94 -6.73 -0.95 -13.80
C GLY A 94 -5.92 -1.57 -12.65
N LEU A 95 -4.75 -2.12 -12.96
CA LEU A 95 -3.88 -2.83 -12.02
C LEU A 95 -3.25 -1.84 -11.02
N ALA A 96 -3.39 -2.09 -9.72
CA ALA A 96 -2.91 -1.18 -8.66
C ALA A 96 -1.42 -1.33 -8.31
N VAL A 97 -0.72 -2.27 -8.95
CA VAL A 97 0.70 -2.55 -8.75
C VAL A 97 1.46 -2.42 -10.06
N SER A 98 2.73 -2.05 -9.99
CA SER A 98 3.62 -1.93 -11.16
C SER A 98 4.53 -3.15 -11.35
N ARG A 99 4.54 -4.06 -10.37
CA ARG A 99 5.28 -5.31 -10.40
C ARG A 99 4.42 -6.45 -9.88
N SER A 100 4.37 -7.55 -10.62
CA SER A 100 3.53 -8.70 -10.30
C SER A 100 3.91 -9.93 -11.12
N PHE A 101 3.45 -11.09 -10.67
CA PHE A 101 3.45 -12.32 -11.46
C PHE A 101 2.10 -12.49 -12.16
N GLY A 102 2.08 -12.90 -13.42
CA GLY A 102 0.88 -13.38 -14.10
C GLY A 102 0.01 -12.33 -14.81
N ASP A 103 0.26 -11.02 -14.65
CA ASP A 103 -0.47 -9.96 -15.36
C ASP A 103 -0.03 -9.79 -16.83
N GLU A 104 -0.10 -10.89 -17.59
CA GLU A 104 0.41 -11.00 -18.96
C GLU A 104 -0.14 -9.92 -19.90
N ALA A 105 -1.41 -9.55 -19.72
CA ALA A 105 -2.08 -8.53 -20.52
C ALA A 105 -1.38 -7.15 -20.47
N VAL A 106 -0.63 -6.86 -19.42
CA VAL A 106 0.09 -5.58 -19.22
C VAL A 106 1.60 -5.76 -19.03
N GLY A 107 2.12 -7.00 -19.11
CA GLY A 107 3.55 -7.27 -18.97
C GLY A 107 4.40 -6.57 -20.04
N HIS A 108 3.90 -6.51 -21.28
CA HIS A 108 4.54 -5.76 -22.37
C HIS A 108 4.43 -4.23 -22.22
N LEU A 109 3.60 -3.75 -21.30
CA LEU A 109 3.40 -2.33 -20.97
C LEU A 109 4.21 -1.88 -19.75
N GLY A 110 5.27 -2.63 -19.38
CA GLY A 110 6.21 -2.24 -18.33
C GLY A 110 5.85 -2.76 -16.93
N VAL A 111 4.77 -3.53 -16.77
CA VAL A 111 4.56 -4.33 -15.56
C VAL A 111 5.55 -5.49 -15.56
N THR A 112 6.31 -5.66 -14.48
CA THR A 112 7.42 -6.62 -14.45
C THR A 112 7.35 -7.56 -13.25
N SER A 113 7.80 -8.80 -13.43
CA SER A 113 7.95 -9.76 -12.33
C SER A 113 9.32 -9.68 -11.64
N SER A 114 10.20 -8.76 -12.07
CA SER A 114 11.52 -8.59 -11.47
C SER A 114 11.40 -7.98 -10.07
N PRO A 115 11.85 -8.67 -9.01
CA PRO A 115 11.74 -8.17 -7.65
C PRO A 115 12.76 -7.05 -7.38
N GLU A 116 12.47 -6.26 -6.35
CA GLU A 116 13.48 -5.46 -5.66
C GLU A 116 14.04 -6.27 -4.49
N VAL A 117 15.36 -6.25 -4.30
CA VAL A 117 16.04 -7.07 -3.29
C VAL A 117 16.80 -6.16 -2.33
N THR A 118 16.39 -6.18 -1.07
CA THR A 118 17.03 -5.46 0.03
C THR A 118 17.84 -6.42 0.88
N PHE A 119 19.09 -6.07 1.21
CA PHE A 119 19.93 -6.82 2.13
C PHE A 119 20.04 -6.09 3.46
N LEU A 120 19.67 -6.74 4.56
CA LEU A 120 19.75 -6.17 5.91
C LEU A 120 20.71 -7.00 6.77
N SER A 121 21.64 -6.33 7.43
CA SER A 121 22.55 -6.96 8.38
C SER A 121 21.82 -7.26 9.69
N CYS A 122 21.60 -8.54 9.98
CA CYS A 122 21.00 -8.95 11.24
C CYS A 122 21.97 -8.74 12.40
N SER A 123 21.46 -8.14 13.46
CA SER A 123 22.15 -7.98 14.75
C SER A 123 21.24 -8.52 15.87
N PRO A 124 21.78 -8.83 17.07
CA PRO A 124 20.98 -9.27 18.22
C PRO A 124 19.90 -8.26 18.69
N ALA A 125 19.95 -7.03 18.19
CA ALA A 125 18.91 -6.02 18.44
C ALA A 125 17.61 -6.31 17.66
N HIS A 126 17.70 -6.98 16.50
CA HIS A 126 16.53 -7.36 15.71
C HIS A 126 15.85 -8.58 16.34
N LYS A 127 14.57 -8.44 16.67
CA LYS A 127 13.84 -9.46 17.44
C LYS A 127 13.00 -10.38 16.57
N PHE A 128 12.33 -9.82 15.58
CA PHE A 128 11.46 -10.55 14.68
C PHE A 128 11.25 -9.80 13.37
N ILE A 129 10.67 -10.50 12.40
CA ILE A 129 10.22 -9.97 11.11
C ILE A 129 8.70 -10.21 11.03
N VAL A 130 7.97 -9.22 10.52
CA VAL A 130 6.55 -9.36 10.16
C VAL A 130 6.43 -9.30 8.65
N LEU A 131 5.84 -10.32 8.06
CA LEU A 131 5.48 -10.39 6.64
C LEU A 131 3.96 -10.45 6.56
N ALA A 132 3.34 -9.60 5.75
CA ALA A 132 1.89 -9.62 5.59
C ALA A 132 1.44 -9.08 4.23
N THR A 133 0.20 -9.40 3.86
CA THR A 133 -0.49 -8.80 2.72
C THR A 133 -0.96 -7.38 3.03
N ASP A 134 -1.33 -6.62 2.00
CA ASP A 134 -1.93 -5.27 2.11
C ASP A 134 -3.19 -5.25 3.00
N GLY A 135 -3.93 -6.36 3.09
CA GLY A 135 -5.00 -6.54 4.06
C GLY A 135 -4.61 -6.21 5.52
N LEU A 136 -3.33 -6.33 5.90
CA LEU A 136 -2.82 -5.82 7.18
C LEU A 136 -2.43 -4.34 7.07
N TRP A 137 -1.56 -4.02 6.11
CA TRP A 137 -0.87 -2.73 6.01
C TRP A 137 -1.79 -1.55 5.66
N GLU A 138 -2.94 -1.81 5.06
CA GLU A 138 -3.98 -0.81 4.79
C GLU A 138 -4.68 -0.30 6.06
N VAL A 139 -4.57 -1.04 7.17
CA VAL A 139 -5.28 -0.72 8.42
C VAL A 139 -4.37 -0.68 9.65
N LEU A 140 -3.12 -1.13 9.57
CA LEU A 140 -2.09 -0.95 10.61
C LEU A 140 -0.80 -0.38 10.04
N THR A 141 -0.15 0.48 10.82
CA THR A 141 1.22 0.92 10.53
C THR A 141 2.25 -0.15 10.93
N SER A 142 3.46 -0.07 10.37
CA SER A 142 4.58 -0.95 10.73
C SER A 142 4.91 -0.88 12.23
N GLN A 143 4.91 0.32 12.80
CA GLN A 143 5.22 0.51 14.22
C GLN A 143 4.14 -0.08 15.13
N GLU A 144 2.86 0.16 14.86
CA GLU A 144 1.76 -0.47 15.62
C GLU A 144 1.86 -2.00 15.56
N SER A 145 2.20 -2.55 14.39
CA SER A 145 2.34 -3.99 14.21
C SER A 145 3.47 -4.57 15.05
N VAL A 146 4.61 -3.89 15.10
CA VAL A 146 5.76 -4.26 15.95
C VAL A 146 5.43 -4.14 17.44
N ASP A 147 4.70 -3.09 17.84
CA ASP A 147 4.29 -2.88 19.23
C ASP A 147 3.30 -3.95 19.71
N ILE A 148 2.40 -4.42 18.83
CA ILE A 148 1.48 -5.52 19.11
C ILE A 148 2.26 -6.83 19.24
N VAL A 149 3.06 -7.20 18.25
CA VAL A 149 3.82 -8.47 18.26
C VAL A 149 4.78 -8.52 19.45
N GLY A 150 5.39 -7.38 19.82
CA GLY A 150 6.29 -7.27 20.97
C GLY A 150 5.67 -7.58 22.33
N GLN A 151 4.33 -7.60 22.43
CA GLN A 151 3.61 -7.99 23.66
C GLN A 151 3.42 -9.50 23.79
N HIS A 152 3.79 -10.28 22.77
CA HIS A 152 3.59 -11.72 22.72
C HIS A 152 4.93 -12.46 22.72
N ALA A 153 4.93 -13.64 23.36
CA ALA A 153 6.13 -14.47 23.50
C ALA A 153 6.33 -15.44 22.31
N ASP A 154 5.28 -15.70 21.53
CA ASP A 154 5.29 -16.64 20.42
C ASP A 154 4.75 -16.01 19.13
N ALA A 155 5.31 -16.46 17.99
CA ALA A 155 4.98 -15.98 16.64
C ALA A 155 3.49 -16.10 16.33
N ASP A 156 2.91 -17.22 16.72
CA ASP A 156 1.52 -17.56 16.46
C ASP A 156 0.55 -16.61 17.19
N ALA A 157 0.80 -16.31 18.47
CA ALA A 157 0.01 -15.36 19.24
C ALA A 157 0.16 -13.94 18.69
N GLY A 158 1.38 -13.51 18.35
CA GLY A 158 1.62 -12.21 17.72
C GLY A 158 0.89 -12.07 16.39
N ALA A 159 0.96 -13.08 15.52
CA ALA A 159 0.26 -13.10 14.24
C ALA A 159 -1.28 -13.08 14.41
N ARG A 160 -1.81 -13.85 15.35
CA ARG A 160 -3.26 -13.85 15.67
C ARG A 160 -3.72 -12.48 16.19
N ALA A 161 -2.95 -11.85 17.07
CA ALA A 161 -3.27 -10.52 17.57
C ALA A 161 -3.34 -9.47 16.43
N LEU A 162 -2.41 -9.54 15.47
CA LEU A 162 -2.47 -8.69 14.28
C LEU A 162 -3.71 -8.96 13.43
N LEU A 163 -4.05 -10.24 13.20
CA LEU A 163 -5.25 -10.63 12.45
C LEU A 163 -6.54 -10.13 13.11
N ASP A 164 -6.66 -10.23 14.43
CA ASP A 164 -7.83 -9.79 15.18
C ASP A 164 -8.01 -8.27 15.09
N VAL A 165 -6.92 -7.51 15.30
CA VAL A 165 -6.95 -6.04 15.20
C VAL A 165 -7.28 -5.61 13.77
N ALA A 166 -6.64 -6.20 12.75
CA ALA A 166 -6.89 -5.86 11.35
C ALA A 166 -8.33 -6.18 10.94
N SER A 167 -8.82 -7.36 11.32
CA SER A 167 -10.20 -7.77 11.06
C SER A 167 -11.20 -6.81 11.68
N HIS A 168 -10.96 -6.38 12.92
CA HIS A 168 -11.80 -5.40 13.60
C HIS A 168 -11.73 -4.03 12.93
N ARG A 169 -10.55 -3.56 12.51
CA ARG A 169 -10.42 -2.26 11.82
C ARG A 169 -11.11 -2.26 10.47
N TRP A 170 -11.03 -3.33 9.68
CA TRP A 170 -11.79 -3.47 8.44
C TRP A 170 -13.29 -3.46 8.66
N GLN A 171 -13.80 -4.19 9.67
CA GLN A 171 -15.23 -4.18 10.03
C GLN A 171 -15.74 -2.79 10.42
N ASN A 172 -14.87 -1.94 10.96
CA ASN A 172 -15.17 -0.57 11.36
C ASN A 172 -14.65 0.47 10.35
N ARG A 173 -14.19 0.06 9.16
CA ARG A 173 -13.81 0.97 8.07
C ARG A 173 -15.01 1.14 7.16
N PRO A 174 -15.63 2.34 7.11
CA PRO A 174 -16.72 2.54 6.18
C PRO A 174 -16.19 2.39 4.72
N PRO A 175 -16.97 1.88 3.77
CA PRO A 175 -18.42 1.64 3.83
C PRO A 175 -18.88 0.38 4.61
N TYR A 176 -18.04 -0.26 5.44
CA TYR A 176 -18.35 -1.39 6.34
C TYR A 176 -18.77 -2.68 5.60
N ILE A 177 -18.63 -2.70 4.28
CA ILE A 177 -19.04 -3.78 3.38
C ILE A 177 -17.86 -4.48 2.72
N TYR A 178 -16.63 -4.03 2.98
CA TYR A 178 -15.42 -4.55 2.36
C TYR A 178 -14.37 -4.89 3.42
N ARG A 179 -13.76 -6.06 3.27
CA ARG A 179 -12.59 -6.52 4.00
C ARG A 179 -11.72 -7.28 3.01
N ASP A 180 -10.44 -6.96 2.98
CA ASP A 180 -9.47 -7.69 2.16
C ASP A 180 -9.10 -9.04 2.77
N ASP A 181 -8.40 -9.88 2.00
CA ASP A 181 -7.74 -11.06 2.53
C ASP A 181 -6.52 -10.66 3.36
N ILE A 182 -6.47 -11.16 4.60
CA ILE A 182 -5.42 -10.80 5.56
C ILE A 182 -4.58 -12.05 5.82
N THR A 183 -3.32 -12.01 5.40
CA THR A 183 -2.33 -13.06 5.70
C THR A 183 -1.17 -12.41 6.45
N VAL A 184 -0.76 -13.02 7.58
CA VAL A 184 0.33 -12.54 8.44
C VAL A 184 1.25 -13.70 8.79
N MET A 185 2.55 -13.45 8.75
CA MET A 185 3.60 -14.36 9.21
C MET A 185 4.57 -13.58 10.10
N VAL A 186 4.82 -14.09 11.30
CA VAL A 186 5.80 -13.55 12.24
C VAL A 186 6.96 -14.54 12.35
N VAL A 187 8.19 -14.03 12.24
CA VAL A 187 9.41 -14.85 12.34
C VAL A 187 10.30 -14.26 13.41
N TYR A 188 10.43 -14.94 14.56
CA TYR A 188 11.40 -14.55 15.58
C TYR A 188 12.81 -14.90 15.14
N LEU A 189 13.71 -13.94 15.30
CA LEU A 189 15.12 -14.11 14.99
C LEU A 189 15.84 -14.71 16.21
N PRO A 190 16.81 -15.60 15.99
CA PRO A 190 17.59 -16.16 17.08
C PRO A 190 18.34 -15.05 17.82
N ALA A 191 18.25 -15.07 19.14
CA ALA A 191 19.14 -14.28 19.99
C ALA A 191 20.52 -14.96 19.98
N ASN A 192 21.40 -14.53 19.07
CA ASN A 192 22.80 -14.96 19.08
C ASN A 192 23.49 -14.52 20.38
#